data_AF-A0A948BQW5-F1
#
_entry.id   AF-A0A948BQW5-F1
#
_cell.length_a   1.000
_cell.length_b   1.000
_cell.length_c   1.000
_cell.angle_alpha   90.00
_cell.angle_beta   90.00
_cell.angle_gamma   90.00
#
_symmetry.space_group_name_H-M   'P 1'
#
loop_
_entity.id
_entity.type
_entity.pdbx_description
1 polymer ?
#
loop_
_entity_poly.entity_id
_entity_poly.type
_entity_poly.pdbx_seq_one_letter_code
_entity_poly.pdbx_strand_id
1 'polypeptide(L)'
;VDYAHTADSLRQFYEVFSNQKKICILGSCGGGRDQWKRSEMGAVADTNCDQIILANEDPYDEDPMQIIQAVAKGIKKHTPIIILDRRKAIRHAIELAQQGDAVLITGKGTDPYIMEANGKKTLWDDATIARKELQEFLNNKK
;
A
#
# COMPACT_ATOMS: atom_id res chain seq x y z
N VAL A 1 -3.56 5.70 7.50
CA VAL A 1 -2.86 6.27 6.32
C VAL A 1 -1.61 6.92 6.85
N ASP A 2 -0.44 6.54 6.33
CA ASP A 2 0.86 7.00 6.83
C ASP A 2 1.87 7.15 5.69
N TYR A 3 2.90 7.99 5.87
CA TYR A 3 3.95 8.24 4.89
C TYR A 3 5.12 7.23 4.95
N ALA A 4 5.05 6.21 5.81
CA ALA A 4 6.09 5.19 5.93
C ALA A 4 6.50 4.61 4.56
N HIS A 5 7.70 4.98 4.10
CA HIS A 5 8.26 4.67 2.78
C HIS A 5 9.67 4.05 2.84
N THR A 6 10.11 3.72 4.06
CA THR A 6 11.34 2.96 4.35
C THR A 6 10.98 1.76 5.22
N ALA A 7 11.79 0.70 5.15
CA ALA A 7 11.57 -0.52 5.93
C ALA A 7 11.44 -0.26 7.44
N ASP A 8 12.27 0.63 7.99
CA ASP A 8 12.24 1.00 9.40
C ASP A 8 10.95 1.76 9.77
N SER A 9 10.60 2.81 9.03
CA SER A 9 9.35 3.55 9.26
C SER A 9 8.11 2.64 9.15
N LEU A 10 8.14 1.68 8.24
CA LEU A 10 7.05 0.75 8.02
C LEU A 10 6.89 -0.22 9.21
N ARG A 11 8.01 -0.73 9.74
CA ARG A 11 8.02 -1.59 10.92
C ARG A 11 7.45 -0.87 12.13
N GLN A 12 7.94 0.34 12.42
CA GLN A 12 7.46 1.15 13.54
C GLN A 12 5.96 1.44 13.44
N PHE A 13 5.48 1.77 12.25
CA PHE A 13 4.05 2.01 12.03
C PHE A 13 3.20 0.75 12.25
N TYR A 14 3.64 -0.41 11.77
CA TYR A 14 2.91 -1.66 11.96
C TYR A 14 2.86 -2.13 13.42
N GLU A 15 3.90 -1.86 14.21
CA GLU A 15 3.94 -2.22 15.65
C GLU A 15 2.86 -1.50 16.48
N VAL A 16 2.44 -0.29 16.07
CA VAL A 16 1.33 0.44 16.70
C VAL A 16 0.03 -0.37 16.70
N PHE A 17 -0.17 -1.24 15.71
CA PHE A 17 -1.36 -2.08 15.53
C PHE A 17 -1.06 -3.56 15.85
N SER A 18 -0.09 -3.84 16.72
CA SER A 18 0.34 -5.19 17.08
C SER A 18 -0.81 -6.11 17.55
N ASN A 19 -1.81 -5.56 18.25
CA ASN A 19 -2.96 -6.31 18.78
C ASN A 19 -4.14 -6.46 17.81
N GLN A 20 -4.03 -5.99 16.57
CA GLN A 20 -5.09 -6.06 15.56
C GLN A 20 -4.64 -6.91 14.38
N LYS A 21 -5.57 -7.56 13.69
CA LYS A 21 -5.27 -8.17 12.39
C LYS A 21 -5.03 -7.05 11.37
N LYS A 22 -3.93 -7.11 10.63
CA LYS A 22 -3.45 -6.04 9.76
C LYS A 22 -3.62 -6.42 8.28
N ILE A 23 -4.38 -5.59 7.56
CA ILE A 23 -4.51 -5.63 6.10
C ILE A 23 -3.72 -4.44 5.56
N CYS A 24 -2.58 -4.72 4.95
CA CYS A 24 -1.61 -3.70 4.57
C CYS A 24 -1.67 -3.43 3.06
N ILE A 25 -1.75 -2.16 2.68
CA ILE A 25 -1.63 -1.69 1.31
C ILE A 25 -0.28 -0.98 1.17
N LEU A 26 0.57 -1.51 0.31
CA LEU A 26 1.97 -1.12 0.18
C LEU A 26 2.33 -1.03 -1.31
N GLY A 27 3.15 -0.05 -1.65
CA GLY A 27 3.79 0.04 -2.96
C GLY A 27 5.31 -0.04 -2.82
N SER A 28 6.01 0.66 -3.69
CA SER A 28 7.41 1.03 -3.49
C SER A 28 7.59 2.42 -4.06
N CYS A 29 8.12 3.34 -3.28
CA CYS A 29 8.35 4.70 -3.74
C CYS A 29 9.46 4.75 -4.80
N GLY A 30 9.20 5.47 -5.88
CA GLY A 30 10.22 5.99 -6.79
C GLY A 30 10.74 5.00 -7.82
N GLY A 31 9.96 4.74 -8.87
CA GLY A 31 10.52 4.12 -10.07
C GLY A 31 11.79 4.85 -10.55
N GLY A 32 12.77 4.07 -11.02
CA GLY A 32 14.11 4.54 -11.37
C GLY A 32 15.04 4.84 -10.18
N ARG A 33 14.59 4.66 -8.92
CA ARG A 33 15.39 4.89 -7.71
C ARG A 33 15.15 3.80 -6.66
N ASP A 34 16.02 3.76 -5.65
CA ASP A 34 15.89 2.99 -4.40
C ASP A 34 15.45 1.52 -4.55
N GLN A 35 15.88 0.84 -5.63
CA GLN A 35 15.48 -0.55 -5.89
C GLN A 35 15.86 -1.51 -4.75
N TRP A 36 16.94 -1.20 -4.04
CA TRP A 36 17.49 -1.97 -2.93
C TRP A 36 16.50 -2.17 -1.77
N LYS A 37 15.59 -1.21 -1.53
CA LYS A 37 14.64 -1.28 -0.40
C LYS A 37 13.37 -2.06 -0.72
N ARG A 38 13.09 -2.38 -1.98
CA ARG A 38 11.81 -2.95 -2.42
C ARG A 38 11.52 -4.29 -1.77
N SER A 39 12.46 -5.22 -1.88
CA SER A 39 12.34 -6.54 -1.24
C SER A 39 12.35 -6.42 0.28
N GLU A 40 13.07 -5.46 0.86
CA GLU A 40 13.07 -5.23 2.30
C GLU A 40 11.70 -4.75 2.81
N MET A 41 11.06 -3.82 2.11
CA MET A 41 9.70 -3.38 2.43
C MET A 41 8.69 -4.54 2.35
N GLY A 42 8.82 -5.40 1.33
CA GLY A 42 8.03 -6.62 1.22
C GLY A 42 8.25 -7.55 2.43
N ALA A 43 9.50 -7.78 2.84
CA ALA A 43 9.82 -8.63 3.99
C ALA A 43 9.28 -8.07 5.32
N VAL A 44 9.29 -6.74 5.49
CA VAL A 44 8.66 -6.09 6.65
C VAL A 44 7.16 -6.32 6.66
N ALA A 45 6.48 -6.16 5.53
CA ALA A 45 5.04 -6.46 5.45
C ALA A 45 4.74 -7.94 5.70
N ASP A 46 5.55 -8.86 5.14
CA ASP A 46 5.41 -10.31 5.34
C ASP A 46 5.55 -10.75 6.80
N THR A 47 6.32 -10.00 7.57
CA THR A 47 6.53 -10.28 9.00
C THR A 47 5.40 -9.73 9.86
N ASN A 48 4.83 -8.59 9.49
CA ASN A 48 3.97 -7.81 10.38
C ASN A 48 2.50 -7.80 9.97
N CYS A 49 2.15 -8.17 8.73
CA CYS A 49 0.78 -8.08 8.23
C CYS A 49 0.19 -9.47 8.02
N ASP A 50 -1.12 -9.59 8.21
CA ASP A 50 -1.88 -10.83 8.00
C ASP A 50 -2.39 -10.95 6.56
N GLN A 51 -2.59 -9.81 5.89
CA GLN A 51 -2.92 -9.70 4.48
C GLN A 51 -2.13 -8.56 3.85
N ILE A 52 -1.61 -8.79 2.64
CA ILE A 52 -0.74 -7.84 1.95
C ILE A 52 -1.30 -7.59 0.56
N ILE A 53 -1.59 -6.33 0.27
CA ILE A 53 -2.05 -5.84 -1.02
C ILE A 53 -0.95 -4.93 -1.58
N LEU A 54 -0.43 -5.30 -2.74
CA LEU A 54 0.58 -4.52 -3.45
C LEU A 54 -0.09 -3.66 -4.52
N ALA A 55 0.17 -2.36 -4.47
CA ALA A 55 -0.45 -1.37 -5.34
C ALA A 55 0.56 -0.38 -5.90
N ASN A 56 0.24 0.22 -7.05
CA ASN A 56 1.06 1.27 -7.62
C ASN A 56 1.12 2.49 -6.69
N GLU A 57 2.22 3.23 -6.78
CA GLU A 57 2.43 4.41 -5.95
C GLU A 57 3.08 5.56 -6.71
N ASP A 58 4.35 5.45 -7.08
CA ASP A 58 5.06 6.43 -7.93
C ASP A 58 5.94 5.68 -8.92
N PRO A 59 5.38 5.19 -10.04
CA PRO A 59 6.17 4.43 -11.00
C PRO A 59 7.16 5.31 -11.78
N TYR A 60 6.93 6.62 -11.89
CA TYR A 60 7.69 7.48 -12.81
C TYR A 60 7.79 6.79 -14.18
N ASP A 61 8.99 6.64 -14.74
CA ASP A 61 9.24 6.01 -16.04
C ASP A 61 9.47 4.49 -15.95
N GLU A 62 9.45 3.90 -14.76
CA GLU A 62 9.61 2.45 -14.59
C GLU A 62 8.26 1.73 -14.65
N ASP A 63 8.24 0.51 -15.18
CA ASP A 63 7.04 -0.32 -15.22
C ASP A 63 6.53 -0.61 -13.78
N PRO A 64 5.31 -0.18 -13.43
CA PRO A 64 4.74 -0.42 -12.10
C PRO A 64 4.68 -1.91 -11.75
N MET A 65 4.48 -2.80 -12.71
CA MET A 65 4.46 -4.24 -12.45
C MET A 65 5.84 -4.76 -12.03
N GLN A 66 6.92 -4.26 -12.64
CA GLN A 66 8.29 -4.65 -12.27
C GLN A 66 8.63 -4.19 -10.86
N ILE A 67 8.23 -2.97 -10.50
CA ILE A 67 8.40 -2.44 -9.14
C ILE A 67 7.70 -3.36 -8.13
N ILE A 68 6.42 -3.69 -8.38
CA ILE A 68 5.61 -4.48 -7.46
C ILE A 68 6.10 -5.92 -7.36
N GLN A 69 6.56 -6.51 -8.46
CA GLN A 69 7.21 -7.82 -8.43
C GLN A 69 8.51 -7.80 -7.62
N ALA A 70 9.30 -6.71 -7.67
CA ALA A 70 10.49 -6.57 -6.84
C ALA A 70 10.16 -6.47 -5.35
N VAL A 71 9.07 -5.79 -4.98
CA VAL A 71 8.55 -5.79 -3.60
C VAL A 71 8.09 -7.19 -3.18
N ALA A 72 7.32 -7.86 -4.04
CA ALA A 72 6.80 -9.20 -3.78
C ALA A 72 7.91 -10.24 -3.53
N LYS A 73 9.10 -10.09 -4.13
CA LYS A 73 10.25 -10.97 -3.85
C LYS A 73 10.64 -11.02 -2.37
N GLY A 74 10.35 -9.97 -1.59
CA GLY A 74 10.55 -9.91 -0.15
C GLY A 74 9.57 -10.73 0.68
N ILE A 75 8.41 -11.06 0.11
CA ILE A 75 7.31 -11.72 0.81
C ILE A 75 7.47 -13.23 0.63
N LYS A 76 7.57 -13.97 1.74
CA LYS A 76 7.86 -15.42 1.74
C LYS A 76 6.80 -16.25 2.45
N LYS A 77 6.18 -15.73 3.51
CA LYS A 77 5.17 -16.43 4.30
C LYS A 77 3.78 -16.29 3.69
N HIS A 78 3.50 -15.14 3.08
CA HIS A 78 2.19 -14.83 2.48
C HIS A 78 2.24 -14.82 0.95
N THR A 79 1.07 -14.99 0.33
CA THR A 79 0.87 -14.68 -1.09
C THR A 79 0.22 -13.31 -1.19
N PRO A 80 0.92 -12.28 -1.71
CA PRO A 80 0.35 -10.94 -1.80
C PRO A 80 -0.73 -10.87 -2.89
N ILE A 81 -1.75 -10.06 -2.66
CA ILE A 81 -2.73 -9.67 -3.67
C ILE A 81 -2.15 -8.49 -4.45
N ILE A 82 -2.11 -8.56 -5.78
CA ILE A 82 -1.58 -7.47 -6.62
C ILE A 82 -2.72 -6.75 -7.30
N ILE A 83 -2.92 -5.48 -6.96
CA ILE A 83 -3.91 -4.59 -7.58
C ILE A 83 -3.22 -3.25 -7.86
N LEU A 84 -2.75 -3.06 -9.10
CA LEU A 84 -1.97 -1.87 -9.45
C LEU A 84 -2.76 -0.57 -9.28
N ASP A 85 -4.06 -0.58 -9.56
CA ASP A 85 -4.92 0.58 -9.29
C ASP A 85 -5.05 0.78 -7.78
N ARG A 86 -4.38 1.83 -7.27
CA ARG A 86 -4.31 2.11 -5.83
C ARG A 86 -5.68 2.35 -5.20
N ARG A 87 -6.63 2.93 -5.94
CA ARG A 87 -8.00 3.15 -5.44
C ARG A 87 -8.71 1.81 -5.29
N LYS A 88 -8.60 0.93 -6.28
CA LYS A 88 -9.15 -0.42 -6.21
C LYS A 88 -8.49 -1.26 -5.11
N ALA A 89 -7.19 -1.10 -4.88
CA ALA A 89 -6.49 -1.77 -3.79
C ALA A 89 -7.04 -1.35 -2.42
N ILE A 90 -7.24 -0.04 -2.21
CA ILE A 90 -7.85 0.50 -0.99
C ILE A 90 -9.28 -0.03 -0.82
N ARG A 91 -10.09 0.01 -1.89
CA ARG A 91 -11.46 -0.53 -1.86
C ARG A 91 -11.48 -2.01 -1.49
N HIS A 92 -10.64 -2.80 -2.12
CA HIS A 92 -10.55 -4.24 -1.86
C HIS A 92 -10.17 -4.54 -0.41
N ALA A 93 -9.21 -3.79 0.15
CA ALA A 93 -8.82 -3.93 1.55
C ALA A 93 -9.99 -3.66 2.52
N ILE A 94 -10.80 -2.63 2.23
CA ILE A 94 -11.99 -2.28 3.01
C ILE A 94 -13.04 -3.40 2.94
N GLU A 95 -13.23 -4.01 1.77
CA GLU A 95 -14.17 -5.11 1.57
C GLU A 95 -13.75 -6.39 2.31
N LEU A 96 -12.44 -6.66 2.39
CA LEU A 96 -11.87 -7.78 3.14
C LEU A 96 -11.94 -7.60 4.66
N ALA A 97 -11.94 -6.35 5.14
CA ALA A 97 -11.83 -6.04 6.55
C ALA A 97 -13.06 -6.49 7.35
N GLN A 98 -12.80 -7.09 8.52
CA GLN A 98 -13.81 -7.39 9.52
C GLN A 98 -13.74 -6.42 10.69
N GLN A 99 -14.75 -6.46 11.57
CA GLN A 99 -14.75 -5.65 12.77
C GLN A 99 -13.55 -6.02 13.65
N GLY A 100 -12.74 -5.02 14.00
CA GLY A 100 -11.51 -5.19 14.77
C GLY A 100 -10.22 -5.28 13.94
N ASP A 101 -10.34 -5.40 12.61
CA ASP A 101 -9.18 -5.37 11.70
C ASP A 101 -8.69 -3.93 11.48
N ALA A 102 -7.40 -3.81 11.15
CA ALA A 102 -6.75 -2.57 10.76
C ALA A 102 -6.43 -2.56 9.26
N VAL A 103 -6.98 -1.60 8.52
CA VAL A 103 -6.56 -1.34 7.13
C VAL A 103 -5.47 -0.27 7.13
N LEU A 104 -4.26 -0.66 6.75
CA LEU A 104 -3.06 0.17 6.84
C LEU A 104 -2.59 0.59 5.44
N ILE A 105 -2.78 1.86 5.09
CA ILE A 105 -2.35 2.45 3.81
C ILE A 105 -1.04 3.21 4.05
N THR A 106 0.03 2.82 3.36
CA THR A 106 1.39 3.35 3.58
C THR A 106 2.03 3.84 2.27
N GLY A 107 3.11 4.63 2.37
CA GLY A 107 3.88 5.15 1.25
C GLY A 107 3.57 6.62 0.91
N LYS A 108 2.35 6.94 0.50
CA LYS A 108 2.00 8.32 0.06
C LYS A 108 1.75 9.29 1.21
N GLY A 109 1.15 8.87 2.31
CA GLY A 109 0.79 9.78 3.40
C GLY A 109 0.02 11.01 2.91
N THR A 110 0.62 12.19 3.03
CA THR A 110 0.07 13.48 2.58
C THR A 110 0.56 13.94 1.20
N ASP A 111 1.31 13.11 0.48
CA ASP A 111 1.80 13.41 -0.87
C ASP A 111 0.61 13.55 -1.84
N PRO A 112 0.42 14.75 -2.45
CA PRO A 112 -0.80 15.06 -3.19
C PRO A 112 -0.84 14.48 -4.61
N TYR A 113 0.15 13.67 -5.01
CA TYR A 113 0.23 13.12 -6.36
C TYR A 113 0.67 11.67 -6.40
N ILE A 114 0.23 10.97 -7.44
CA ILE A 114 0.91 9.79 -7.98
C ILE A 114 1.74 10.25 -9.17
N MET A 115 3.04 9.98 -9.13
CA MET A 115 4.00 10.36 -10.17
C MET A 115 4.04 9.29 -11.27
N GLU A 116 3.56 9.64 -12.47
CA GLU A 116 3.52 8.78 -13.65
C GLU A 116 4.64 9.08 -14.64
N ALA A 117 4.73 8.28 -15.70
CA ALA A 117 5.74 8.38 -16.74
C ALA A 117 5.74 9.76 -17.41
N ASN A 118 6.91 10.17 -17.88
CA ASN A 118 7.17 11.45 -18.53
C ASN A 118 6.78 12.66 -17.67
N GLY A 119 6.89 12.53 -16.35
CA GLY A 119 6.61 13.59 -15.38
C GLY A 119 5.12 13.93 -15.22
N LYS A 120 4.21 13.10 -15.76
CA LYS A 120 2.76 13.26 -15.54
C LYS A 120 2.45 13.11 -14.05
N LYS A 121 1.52 13.91 -13.55
CA LYS A 121 1.05 13.87 -12.16
C LYS A 121 -0.44 13.62 -12.12
N THR A 122 -0.85 12.60 -11.38
CA THR A 122 -2.26 12.33 -11.08
C THR A 122 -2.56 12.82 -9.68
N LEU A 123 -3.54 13.71 -9.52
CA LEU A 123 -3.97 14.20 -8.21
C LEU A 123 -4.40 13.02 -7.32
N TRP A 124 -3.86 12.98 -6.11
CA TRP A 124 -4.04 11.86 -5.20
C TRP A 124 -4.05 12.30 -3.74
N ASP A 125 -4.84 11.61 -2.92
CA ASP A 125 -4.78 11.71 -1.45
C ASP A 125 -5.36 10.42 -0.88
N ASP A 126 -4.50 9.58 -0.30
CA ASP A 126 -4.89 8.30 0.29
C ASP A 126 -5.99 8.46 1.34
N ALA A 127 -5.93 9.51 2.16
CA ALA A 127 -6.90 9.72 3.23
C ALA A 127 -8.28 10.08 2.68
N THR A 128 -8.34 10.95 1.67
CA THR A 128 -9.59 11.30 0.99
C THR A 128 -10.18 10.11 0.25
N ILE A 129 -9.35 9.36 -0.50
CA ILE A 129 -9.82 8.18 -1.23
C ILE A 129 -10.33 7.10 -0.28
N ALA A 130 -9.59 6.77 0.78
CA ALA A 130 -10.01 5.80 1.79
C ALA A 130 -11.35 6.18 2.44
N ARG A 131 -11.53 7.47 2.78
CA ARG A 131 -12.79 7.96 3.35
C ARG A 131 -13.96 7.79 2.38
N LYS A 132 -13.78 8.11 1.10
CA LYS A 132 -14.81 7.96 0.06
C LYS A 132 -15.19 6.50 -0.13
N GLU A 133 -14.20 5.62 -0.33
CA GLU A 133 -14.43 4.19 -0.52
C GLU A 133 -15.12 3.55 0.68
N LEU A 134 -14.74 3.94 1.89
CA LEU A 134 -15.39 3.46 3.12
C LEU A 134 -16.85 3.92 3.21
N GLN A 135 -17.15 5.18 2.90
CA GLN A 135 -18.51 5.70 2.89
C GLN A 135 -19.39 4.98 1.86
N GLU A 136 -18.89 4.81 0.64
CA GLU A 136 -19.58 4.07 -0.42
C GLU A 136 -19.84 2.61 -0.02
N PHE A 137 -18.85 1.94 0.57
CA PHE A 137 -19.00 0.57 1.07
C PHE A 137 -20.08 0.45 2.15
N LEU A 138 -20.08 1.36 3.12
CA LEU A 138 -21.06 1.37 4.20
C LEU A 138 -22.48 1.69 3.71
N ASN A 139 -22.61 2.54 2.70
CA ASN A 139 -23.90 2.86 2.10
C ASN A 139 -24.50 1.67 1.32
N ASN A 140 -23.66 0.90 0.63
CA ASN A 140 -24.12 -0.28 -0.13
C ASN A 140 -24.47 -1.49 0.75
N LYS A 141 -24.07 -1.47 2.04
CA LYS A 141 -24.45 -2.50 3.03
C LYS A 141 -25.75 -2.20 3.76
N LYS A 142 -26.30 -1.00 3.61
CA LYS A 142 -27.62 -0.62 4.13
C LYS A 142 -28.70 -1.00 3.14
#